data_AF-A0A5N6LJM4-F1
#
_entry.id   AF-A0A5N6LJM4-F1
#
_cell.length_a   1.000
_cell.length_b   1.000
_cell.length_c   1.000
_cell.angle_alpha   90.00
_cell.angle_beta   90.00
_cell.angle_gamma   90.00
#
_symmetry.space_group_name_H-M   'P 1'
#
loop_
_entity.id
_entity.type
_entity.pdbx_description
1 polymer ?
#
loop_
_entity_poly.entity_id
_entity_poly.type
_entity_poly.pdbx_seq_one_letter_code
_entity_poly.pdbx_strand_id
1 'polypeptide(L)'
;MSSGNIFDERIEMMVVSPNTHMLQIARFLRPTLSMQATPSDRPFRPTSTISSFSTHLLKVKFRGWVDPQLNWQVWVDNMKLIYSPVWKRVKIHDAILNSLLKIPQRKSLILWFAEKWSPKTNTFIFPWGEISITLEDMMVLGGFSVLGGPVTCHVESPEDHLTLHKLNKAYTKLVRTPSKRVSFNAWMEKFTCRQKTHEHEAFLALWLSKYLFSSVKNTILPETFQLAILLARGRRIAMAPAVLATLYRDLHILQDAILDVQPGISGMVLPEVFSPMYYVQVWIWERFPCVRPRDLHNTQGKGTRLAQWAGLHNEVTDYGALELGTRKEHFVWRPYARDTNHFLAHKVYNVNGSVRRINNEEVESFARCLRVCKLVGLDINQHYLPHRVSRQFGYAQDIPADTLLVEDNEDPWAKYSTPLLNGNIYIPSKDFEGHVTVRYEEWWEKEPVSPAGPRVPPPPKRRRKKIMAT
;
A
#
# COMPACT_ATOMS: atom_id res chain seq x y z
N MET A 1 27.20 -2.78 -0.61
CA MET A 1 27.36 -2.95 0.86
C MET A 1 26.73 -4.26 1.25
N SER A 2 27.50 -5.15 1.90
CA SER A 2 27.08 -6.52 2.19
C SER A 2 25.79 -6.56 2.99
N SER A 3 24.83 -7.31 2.45
CA SER A 3 23.59 -7.72 3.06
C SER A 3 23.87 -8.58 4.30
N GLY A 4 23.92 -7.97 5.48
CA GLY A 4 24.33 -8.65 6.72
C GLY A 4 23.19 -9.15 7.61
N ASN A 5 22.19 -8.32 7.91
CA ASN A 5 21.02 -8.65 8.75
C ASN A 5 19.98 -7.52 8.61
N ILE A 6 18.67 -7.83 8.65
CA ILE A 6 17.59 -6.83 8.58
C ILE A 6 17.57 -5.91 9.81
N PHE A 7 17.97 -6.43 10.96
CA PHE A 7 17.93 -5.71 12.21
C PHE A 7 19.29 -5.74 12.91
N ASP A 8 19.45 -4.78 13.80
CA ASP A 8 20.54 -4.69 14.76
C ASP A 8 20.00 -4.88 16.18
N GLU A 9 20.82 -5.39 17.08
CA GLU A 9 20.55 -5.49 18.51
C GLU A 9 21.69 -4.82 19.26
N ARG A 10 21.37 -3.81 20.07
CA ARG A 10 22.37 -3.11 20.87
C ARG A 10 21.75 -2.53 22.15
N ILE A 11 22.60 -2.35 23.16
CA ILE A 11 22.23 -1.63 24.38
C ILE A 11 22.20 -0.14 24.05
N GLU A 12 21.06 0.50 24.32
CA GLU A 12 20.84 1.90 23.97
C GLU A 12 20.01 2.58 25.05
N MET A 13 20.22 3.88 25.24
CA MET A 13 19.37 4.68 26.14
C MET A 13 18.06 5.01 25.44
N MET A 14 16.97 4.44 25.96
CA MET A 14 15.64 4.52 25.37
C MET A 14 14.73 5.44 26.18
N VAL A 15 13.89 6.19 25.49
CA VAL A 15 12.83 7.00 26.11
C VAL A 15 11.62 6.11 26.39
N VAL A 16 11.39 5.80 27.67
CA VAL A 16 10.29 4.92 28.11
C VAL A 16 9.02 5.74 28.39
N SER A 17 9.19 6.88 29.04
CA SER A 17 8.15 7.87 29.31
C SER A 17 8.79 9.26 29.35
N PRO A 18 7.99 10.36 29.29
CA PRO A 18 8.54 11.70 29.43
C PRO A 18 9.46 11.80 30.66
N ASN A 19 10.68 12.30 30.47
CA ASN A 19 11.73 12.43 31.50
C ASN A 19 12.23 11.09 32.11
N THR A 20 11.87 9.94 31.54
CA THR A 20 12.32 8.62 32.03
C THR A 20 13.07 7.89 30.94
N HIS A 21 14.39 7.81 31.11
CA HIS A 21 15.28 7.11 30.20
C HIS A 21 15.73 5.80 30.85
N MET A 22 15.76 4.73 30.06
CA MET A 22 16.21 3.42 30.53
C MET A 22 17.22 2.84 29.56
N LEU A 23 18.35 2.40 30.10
CA LEU A 23 19.33 1.65 29.34
C LEU A 23 18.81 0.21 29.18
N GLN A 24 18.55 -0.20 27.94
CA GLN A 24 18.02 -1.53 27.65
C GLN A 24 18.54 -2.07 26.32
N ILE A 25 18.47 -3.39 26.17
CA ILE A 25 18.72 -4.03 24.87
C ILE A 25 17.54 -3.69 23.95
N ALA A 26 17.81 -2.98 22.87
CA ALA A 26 16.83 -2.58 21.87
C ALA A 26 17.20 -3.16 20.50
N ARG A 27 16.17 -3.40 19.69
CA ARG A 27 16.33 -3.93 18.33
C ARG A 27 15.84 -2.93 17.30
N PHE A 28 16.67 -2.65 16.30
CA PHE A 28 16.44 -1.58 15.32
C PHE A 28 16.42 -2.14 13.91
N LEU A 29 15.49 -1.68 13.06
CA LEU A 29 15.53 -2.01 11.64
C LEU A 29 16.63 -1.21 10.95
N ARG A 30 17.40 -1.87 10.09
CA ARG A 30 18.47 -1.23 9.32
C ARG A 30 17.91 -0.62 8.01
N PRO A 31 18.51 0.50 7.55
CA PRO A 31 19.68 1.17 8.10
C PRO A 31 19.35 2.28 9.13
N THR A 32 20.03 2.28 10.27
CA THR A 32 20.05 3.41 11.22
C THR A 32 21.27 4.29 10.98
N LEU A 33 21.18 5.59 11.24
CA LEU A 33 22.31 6.50 11.15
C LEU A 33 23.45 6.05 12.08
N SER A 34 24.69 6.16 11.63
CA SER A 34 25.86 5.89 12.49
C SER A 34 25.87 6.82 13.71
N MET A 35 26.43 6.37 14.84
CA MET A 35 26.59 7.21 16.04
C MET A 35 27.58 8.38 15.82
N GLN A 36 28.48 8.22 14.86
CA GLN A 36 29.49 9.23 14.53
C GLN A 36 29.05 10.20 13.42
N ALA A 37 27.92 9.92 12.77
CA ALA A 37 27.44 10.72 11.65
C ALA A 37 26.55 11.87 12.13
N THR A 38 26.68 13.02 11.48
CA THR A 38 25.76 14.14 11.67
C THR A 38 24.40 13.80 11.06
N PRO A 39 23.29 14.01 11.79
CA PRO A 39 21.97 13.74 11.26
C PRO A 39 21.59 14.77 10.20
N SER A 40 21.04 14.30 9.08
CA SER A 40 20.35 15.16 8.11
C SER A 40 19.16 15.87 8.76
N ASP A 41 18.69 16.95 8.13
CA ASP A 41 17.44 17.58 8.52
C ASP A 41 16.28 16.58 8.47
N ARG A 42 15.43 16.63 9.49
CA ARG A 42 14.21 15.83 9.51
C ARG A 42 13.26 16.27 8.40
N PRO A 43 12.37 15.37 7.93
CA PRO A 43 11.38 15.72 6.92
C PRO A 43 10.55 16.93 7.36
N PHE A 44 10.40 17.90 6.46
CA PHE A 44 9.61 19.09 6.73
C PHE A 44 8.16 18.71 7.04
N ARG A 45 7.64 19.24 8.15
CA ARG A 45 6.22 19.18 8.45
C ARG A 45 5.52 20.17 7.52
N PRO A 46 4.58 19.74 6.66
CA PRO A 46 3.80 20.66 5.86
C PRO A 46 3.17 21.71 6.78
N THR A 47 3.53 22.97 6.60
CA THR A 47 3.15 24.13 7.44
C THR A 47 1.71 24.55 7.23
N SER A 48 1.06 23.96 6.22
CA SER A 48 -0.35 24.11 5.97
C SER A 48 -1.13 23.71 7.23
N THR A 49 -2.12 24.52 7.57
CA THR A 49 -3.29 24.01 8.23
C THR A 49 -4.36 24.06 7.15
N ILE A 50 -4.83 22.94 6.60
CA ILE A 50 -6.06 22.89 5.80
C ILE A 50 -7.28 23.17 6.73
N SER A 51 -7.16 24.09 7.69
CA SER A 51 -8.28 24.57 8.51
C SER A 51 -9.33 25.25 7.65
N SER A 52 -8.95 25.71 6.45
CA SER A 52 -9.88 26.04 5.37
C SER A 52 -9.73 25.00 4.24
N PHE A 53 -10.60 23.99 4.19
CA PHE A 53 -10.83 23.26 2.94
C PHE A 53 -11.11 24.30 1.86
N SER A 54 -10.19 24.46 0.91
CA SER A 54 -10.59 24.99 -0.37
C SER A 54 -11.67 24.03 -0.88
N THR A 55 -12.90 24.52 -1.08
CA THR A 55 -14.00 23.74 -1.68
C THR A 55 -13.58 23.11 -3.02
N HIS A 56 -12.48 23.59 -3.62
CA HIS A 56 -11.83 23.01 -4.77
C HIS A 56 -11.18 21.64 -4.49
N LEU A 57 -10.51 21.41 -3.36
CA LEU A 57 -9.86 20.11 -3.08
C LEU A 57 -10.89 18.98 -2.89
N LEU A 58 -12.08 19.29 -2.38
CA LEU A 58 -13.17 18.30 -2.28
C LEU A 58 -13.70 17.83 -3.65
N LYS A 59 -13.42 18.59 -4.72
CA LYS A 59 -13.75 18.22 -6.11
C LYS A 59 -12.76 17.22 -6.72
N VAL A 60 -11.65 16.89 -6.05
CA VAL A 60 -10.74 15.81 -6.46
C VAL A 60 -11.53 14.51 -6.66
N LYS A 61 -11.25 13.82 -7.77
CA LYS A 61 -11.95 12.58 -8.15
C LYS A 61 -11.10 11.37 -7.77
N PHE A 62 -11.65 10.53 -6.92
CA PHE A 62 -11.06 9.25 -6.53
C PHE A 62 -11.64 8.13 -7.40
N ARG A 63 -11.03 7.90 -8.55
CA ARG A 63 -11.43 6.89 -9.55
C ARG A 63 -11.20 5.46 -9.08
N GLY A 64 -10.19 5.23 -8.25
CA GLY A 64 -9.94 3.92 -7.63
C GLY A 64 -10.96 3.54 -6.54
N TRP A 65 -11.88 4.44 -6.19
CA TRP A 65 -12.98 4.19 -5.28
C TRP A 65 -14.17 3.62 -6.03
N VAL A 66 -14.12 2.32 -6.29
CA VAL A 66 -15.12 1.63 -7.12
C VAL A 66 -16.26 1.11 -6.26
N ASP A 67 -17.49 1.55 -6.56
CA ASP A 67 -18.68 0.96 -5.95
C ASP A 67 -18.93 -0.47 -6.49
N PRO A 68 -19.36 -1.40 -5.62
CA PRO A 68 -19.73 -2.74 -6.05
C PRO A 68 -20.92 -2.69 -7.02
N GLN A 69 -20.88 -3.53 -8.05
CA GLN A 69 -21.93 -3.64 -9.06
C GLN A 69 -22.57 -5.02 -9.00
N LEU A 70 -23.89 -5.09 -9.17
CA LEU A 70 -24.63 -6.34 -9.07
C LEU A 70 -24.14 -7.40 -10.07
N ASN A 71 -23.88 -7.00 -11.31
CA ASN A 71 -23.34 -7.89 -12.35
C ASN A 71 -21.93 -8.42 -12.00
N TRP A 72 -21.10 -7.61 -11.34
CA TRP A 72 -19.80 -8.03 -10.84
C TRP A 72 -19.97 -9.07 -9.73
N GLN A 73 -20.85 -8.82 -8.76
CA GLN A 73 -21.12 -9.76 -7.67
C GLN A 73 -21.54 -11.13 -8.20
N VAL A 74 -22.50 -11.17 -9.12
CA VAL A 74 -22.94 -12.42 -9.78
C VAL A 74 -21.78 -13.12 -10.47
N TRP A 75 -20.90 -12.39 -11.16
CA TRP A 75 -19.73 -13.01 -11.81
C TRP A 75 -18.73 -13.57 -10.80
N VAL A 76 -18.46 -12.85 -9.69
CA VAL A 76 -17.60 -13.35 -8.61
C VAL A 76 -18.17 -14.62 -8.01
N ASP A 77 -19.47 -14.66 -7.69
CA ASP A 77 -20.11 -15.82 -7.09
C ASP A 77 -20.00 -17.06 -8.01
N ASN A 78 -20.26 -16.89 -9.31
CA ASN A 78 -20.10 -17.97 -10.30
C ASN A 78 -18.66 -18.47 -10.41
N MET A 79 -17.68 -17.55 -10.51
CA MET A 79 -16.28 -17.92 -10.63
C MET A 79 -15.75 -18.55 -9.33
N LYS A 80 -16.24 -18.12 -8.17
CA LYS A 80 -15.82 -18.62 -6.86
C LYS A 80 -16.15 -20.11 -6.68
N LEU A 81 -17.27 -20.59 -7.22
CA LEU A 81 -17.66 -22.00 -7.14
C LEU A 81 -16.59 -22.94 -7.71
N ILE A 82 -15.89 -22.50 -8.76
CA ILE A 82 -14.92 -23.32 -9.49
C ILE A 82 -13.48 -22.97 -9.10
N TYR A 83 -13.16 -21.67 -9.02
CA TYR A 83 -11.78 -21.18 -8.96
C TYR A 83 -11.31 -20.78 -7.55
N SER A 84 -12.16 -20.86 -6.53
CA SER A 84 -11.76 -20.55 -5.14
C SER A 84 -10.49 -21.29 -4.68
N PRO A 85 -10.28 -22.60 -4.98
CA PRO A 85 -9.05 -23.30 -4.62
C PRO A 85 -7.80 -22.67 -5.25
N VAL A 86 -7.88 -22.27 -6.53
CA VAL A 86 -6.78 -21.60 -7.24
C VAL A 86 -6.52 -20.24 -6.59
N TRP A 87 -7.56 -19.44 -6.34
CA TRP A 87 -7.42 -18.11 -5.74
C TRP A 87 -6.79 -18.14 -4.35
N LYS A 88 -7.11 -19.15 -3.54
CA LYS A 88 -6.49 -19.36 -2.22
C LYS A 88 -5.01 -19.74 -2.36
N ARG A 89 -4.68 -20.64 -3.30
CA ARG A 89 -3.29 -21.07 -3.58
C ARG A 89 -2.40 -19.89 -4.01
N VAL A 90 -2.91 -19.03 -4.89
CA VAL A 90 -2.20 -17.83 -5.36
C VAL A 90 -2.39 -16.59 -4.50
N LYS A 91 -3.09 -16.71 -3.35
CA LYS A 91 -3.29 -15.62 -2.36
C LYS A 91 -3.95 -14.37 -2.96
N ILE A 92 -5.00 -14.56 -3.75
CA ILE A 92 -5.84 -13.47 -4.32
C ILE A 92 -7.31 -13.56 -3.90
N HIS A 93 -7.69 -14.64 -3.21
CA HIS A 93 -9.08 -14.92 -2.82
C HIS A 93 -9.71 -13.75 -2.04
N ASP A 94 -9.04 -13.30 -0.99
CA ASP A 94 -9.57 -12.25 -0.11
C ASP A 94 -9.60 -10.90 -0.84
N ALA A 95 -8.59 -10.62 -1.67
CA ALA A 95 -8.57 -9.42 -2.51
C ALA A 95 -9.70 -9.38 -3.56
N ILE A 96 -10.12 -10.53 -4.09
CA ILE A 96 -11.30 -10.63 -4.95
C ILE A 96 -12.57 -10.39 -4.13
N LEU A 97 -12.71 -11.00 -2.95
CA LEU A 97 -13.88 -10.76 -2.10
C LEU A 97 -13.98 -9.29 -1.64
N ASN A 98 -12.84 -8.66 -1.40
CA ASN A 98 -12.75 -7.23 -1.07
C ASN A 98 -13.34 -6.33 -2.17
N SER A 99 -13.31 -6.76 -3.43
CA SER A 99 -13.90 -6.01 -4.56
C SER A 99 -15.44 -5.95 -4.54
N LEU A 100 -16.08 -6.74 -3.67
CA LEU A 100 -17.52 -6.72 -3.44
C LEU A 100 -17.95 -5.74 -2.34
N LEU A 101 -17.00 -5.19 -1.58
CA LEU A 101 -17.29 -4.36 -0.43
C LEU A 101 -17.56 -2.91 -0.87
N LYS A 102 -18.53 -2.28 -0.20
CA LYS A 102 -18.76 -0.84 -0.28
C LYS A 102 -18.17 -0.17 0.95
N ILE A 103 -17.00 0.44 0.80
CA ILE A 103 -16.40 1.29 1.83
C ILE A 103 -16.85 2.74 1.58
N PRO A 104 -17.57 3.39 2.49
CA PRO A 104 -18.00 4.78 2.29
C PRO A 104 -16.80 5.74 2.23
N GLN A 105 -16.79 6.62 1.24
CA GLN A 105 -15.69 7.55 1.03
C GLN A 105 -15.77 8.73 1.99
N ARG A 106 -14.68 9.00 2.73
CA ARG A 106 -14.44 10.22 3.50
C ARG A 106 -13.26 10.98 2.90
N LYS A 107 -13.55 11.78 1.85
CA LYS A 107 -12.53 12.58 1.16
C LYS A 107 -11.77 13.50 2.11
N SER A 108 -12.48 14.09 3.07
CA SER A 108 -11.90 15.00 4.05
C SER A 108 -10.78 14.35 4.86
N LEU A 109 -11.00 13.13 5.30
CA LEU A 109 -10.04 12.34 6.06
C LEU A 109 -8.79 12.04 5.23
N ILE A 110 -8.96 11.61 3.97
CA ILE A 110 -7.83 11.34 3.07
C ILE A 110 -7.02 12.60 2.79
N LEU A 111 -7.69 13.73 2.54
CA LEU A 111 -7.01 15.01 2.26
C LEU A 111 -6.25 15.54 3.49
N TRP A 112 -6.83 15.41 4.68
CA TRP A 112 -6.16 15.79 5.93
C TRP A 112 -4.89 14.97 6.18
N PHE A 113 -4.90 13.68 5.86
CA PHE A 113 -3.70 12.85 5.95
C PHE A 113 -2.71 13.15 4.81
N ALA A 114 -3.20 13.34 3.58
CA ALA A 114 -2.36 13.67 2.43
C ALA A 114 -1.59 14.98 2.62
N GLU A 115 -2.17 15.94 3.37
CA GLU A 115 -1.46 17.15 3.81
C GLU A 115 -0.16 16.85 4.51
N LYS A 116 -0.12 15.79 5.32
CA LYS A 116 1.03 15.42 6.16
C LYS A 116 1.99 14.48 5.43
N TRP A 117 1.69 14.10 4.19
CA TRP A 117 2.52 13.18 3.43
C TRP A 117 3.82 13.85 3.02
N SER A 118 4.94 13.13 3.16
CA SER A 118 6.24 13.53 2.67
C SER A 118 6.62 12.66 1.47
N PRO A 119 6.65 13.21 0.24
CA PRO A 119 7.13 12.49 -0.92
C PRO A 119 8.58 12.03 -0.82
N LYS A 120 9.41 12.74 -0.04
CA LYS A 120 10.82 12.40 0.18
C LYS A 120 10.99 11.07 0.92
N THR A 121 10.17 10.81 1.93
CA THR A 121 10.32 9.62 2.79
C THR A 121 9.22 8.57 2.61
N ASN A 122 8.17 8.87 1.83
CA ASN A 122 6.97 8.04 1.70
C ASN A 122 6.34 7.72 3.07
N THR A 123 6.21 8.76 3.91
CA THR A 123 5.59 8.69 5.23
C THR A 123 4.70 9.90 5.49
N PHE A 124 3.79 9.78 6.44
CA PHE A 124 3.07 10.88 7.05
C PHE A 124 3.86 11.43 8.25
N ILE A 125 3.98 12.76 8.30
CA ILE A 125 4.77 13.48 9.31
C ILE A 125 3.84 14.02 10.41
N PHE A 126 3.99 13.49 11.63
CA PHE A 126 3.27 13.95 12.81
C PHE A 126 4.22 14.62 13.81
N PRO A 127 3.71 15.46 14.75
CA PRO A 127 4.53 16.04 15.80
C PRO A 127 5.32 15.01 16.62
N TRP A 128 4.82 13.77 16.68
CA TRP A 128 5.37 12.69 17.49
C TRP A 128 6.12 11.60 16.70
N GLY A 129 6.26 11.73 15.38
CA GLY A 129 7.04 10.79 14.56
C GLY A 129 6.56 10.63 13.11
N GLU A 130 7.26 9.80 12.36
CA GLU A 130 6.83 9.31 11.04
C GLU A 130 5.92 8.08 11.20
N ILE A 131 4.88 8.00 10.38
CA ILE A 131 4.07 6.77 10.18
C ILE A 131 3.80 6.57 8.69
N SER A 132 3.50 5.35 8.25
CA SER A 132 3.14 5.10 6.86
C SER A 132 2.21 3.89 6.72
N ILE A 133 1.53 3.82 5.58
CA ILE A 133 0.87 2.59 5.14
C ILE A 133 1.93 1.66 4.55
N THR A 134 1.91 0.37 4.93
CA THR A 134 3.04 -0.55 4.70
C THR A 134 2.62 -1.81 3.93
N LEU A 135 3.59 -2.68 3.63
CA LEU A 135 3.30 -3.99 3.02
C LEU A 135 2.46 -4.88 3.94
N GLU A 136 2.62 -4.76 5.26
CA GLU A 136 1.79 -5.51 6.22
C GLU A 136 0.32 -5.12 6.09
N ASP A 137 0.04 -3.82 5.92
CA ASP A 137 -1.34 -3.33 5.70
C ASP A 137 -1.93 -3.86 4.39
N MET A 138 -1.13 -3.95 3.31
CA MET A 138 -1.59 -4.54 2.04
C MET A 138 -1.87 -6.05 2.14
N MET A 139 -1.11 -6.77 2.97
CA MET A 139 -1.38 -8.18 3.24
C MET A 139 -2.66 -8.36 4.03
N VAL A 140 -2.82 -7.63 5.14
CA VAL A 140 -3.89 -7.85 6.11
C VAL A 140 -5.21 -7.23 5.63
N LEU A 141 -5.20 -5.98 5.17
CA LEU A 141 -6.40 -5.31 4.67
C LEU A 141 -6.69 -5.71 3.23
N GLY A 142 -5.68 -5.71 2.38
CA GLY A 142 -5.82 -6.00 0.95
C GLY A 142 -6.01 -7.47 0.62
N GLY A 143 -5.51 -8.38 1.45
CA GLY A 143 -5.46 -9.81 1.13
C GLY A 143 -4.51 -10.10 -0.03
N PHE A 144 -3.49 -9.26 -0.23
CA PHE A 144 -2.51 -9.39 -1.30
C PHE A 144 -1.26 -10.15 -0.84
N SER A 145 -0.66 -10.92 -1.75
CA SER A 145 0.64 -11.56 -1.49
C SER A 145 1.80 -10.56 -1.58
N VAL A 146 2.77 -10.71 -0.68
CA VAL A 146 4.13 -10.13 -0.79
C VAL A 146 5.14 -11.13 -1.39
N LEU A 147 4.74 -12.40 -1.52
CA LEU A 147 5.54 -13.48 -2.11
C LEU A 147 5.05 -13.82 -3.52
N GLY A 148 5.89 -14.49 -4.30
CA GLY A 148 5.59 -14.89 -5.69
C GLY A 148 6.42 -14.12 -6.71
N GLY A 149 6.04 -14.19 -7.98
CA GLY A 149 6.69 -13.45 -9.06
C GLY A 149 6.35 -11.96 -9.07
N PRO A 150 7.07 -11.15 -9.88
CA PRO A 150 6.78 -9.73 -10.05
C PRO A 150 5.49 -9.52 -10.84
N VAL A 151 4.86 -8.36 -10.71
CA VAL A 151 3.73 -7.97 -11.59
C VAL A 151 4.14 -7.72 -13.04
N THR A 152 5.44 -7.57 -13.31
CA THR A 152 6.04 -7.39 -14.64
C THR A 152 6.39 -8.72 -15.33
N CYS A 153 6.04 -9.87 -14.74
CA CYS A 153 6.31 -11.17 -15.34
C CYS A 153 5.56 -11.38 -16.68
N HIS A 154 6.15 -12.23 -17.52
CA HIS A 154 5.64 -12.54 -18.85
C HIS A 154 5.16 -13.98 -18.94
N VAL A 155 4.21 -14.21 -19.85
CA VAL A 155 3.82 -15.58 -20.23
C VAL A 155 4.94 -16.22 -21.04
N GLU A 156 5.17 -17.51 -20.84
CA GLU A 156 6.27 -18.26 -21.47
C GLU A 156 5.77 -19.39 -22.36
N SER A 157 4.66 -20.04 -21.98
CA SER A 157 4.17 -21.22 -22.69
C SER A 157 3.45 -20.85 -23.99
N PRO A 158 3.53 -21.67 -25.06
CA PRO A 158 2.78 -21.44 -26.29
C PRO A 158 1.26 -21.34 -26.08
N GLU A 159 0.72 -22.10 -25.13
CA GLU A 159 -0.71 -22.08 -24.76
C GLU A 159 -1.12 -20.76 -24.11
N ASP A 160 -0.28 -20.21 -23.23
CA ASP A 160 -0.52 -18.92 -22.61
C ASP A 160 -0.40 -17.78 -23.63
N HIS A 161 0.53 -17.87 -24.58
CA HIS A 161 0.61 -16.94 -25.72
C HIS A 161 -0.65 -16.99 -26.59
N LEU A 162 -1.20 -18.17 -26.86
CA LEU A 162 -2.46 -18.33 -27.58
C LEU A 162 -3.62 -17.69 -26.81
N THR A 163 -3.66 -17.86 -25.49
CA THR A 163 -4.66 -17.24 -24.61
C THR A 163 -4.54 -15.72 -24.62
N LEU A 164 -3.32 -15.19 -24.50
CA LEU A 164 -3.02 -13.77 -24.59
C LEU A 164 -3.48 -13.18 -25.94
N HIS A 165 -3.18 -13.87 -27.04
CA HIS A 165 -3.63 -13.46 -28.37
C HIS A 165 -5.17 -13.43 -28.46
N LYS A 166 -5.87 -14.42 -27.89
CA LYS A 166 -7.35 -14.46 -27.84
C LYS A 166 -7.94 -13.29 -27.05
N LEU A 167 -7.38 -12.96 -25.88
CA LEU A 167 -7.80 -11.80 -25.08
C LEU A 167 -7.58 -10.49 -25.84
N ASN A 168 -6.40 -10.31 -26.46
CA ASN A 168 -6.10 -9.14 -27.28
C ASN A 168 -7.01 -9.01 -28.52
N LYS A 169 -7.36 -10.13 -29.16
CA LYS A 169 -8.33 -10.16 -30.26
C LYS A 169 -9.72 -9.76 -29.80
N ALA A 170 -10.17 -10.22 -28.62
CA ALA A 170 -11.44 -9.81 -28.03
C ALA A 170 -11.44 -8.30 -27.70
N TYR A 171 -10.37 -7.80 -27.08
CA TYR A 171 -10.18 -6.39 -26.79
C TYR A 171 -10.24 -5.53 -28.05
N THR A 172 -9.47 -5.89 -29.09
CA THR A 172 -9.43 -5.16 -30.37
C THR A 172 -10.80 -5.09 -31.04
N LYS A 173 -11.61 -6.16 -30.96
CA LYS A 173 -12.99 -6.16 -31.50
C LYS A 173 -13.89 -5.17 -30.75
N LEU A 174 -13.76 -5.08 -29.42
CA LEU A 174 -14.56 -4.19 -28.59
C LEU A 174 -14.12 -2.71 -28.71
N VAL A 175 -12.83 -2.45 -28.92
CA VAL A 175 -12.31 -1.09 -29.15
C VAL A 175 -12.86 -0.46 -30.43
N ARG A 176 -13.18 -1.26 -31.45
CA ARG A 176 -13.72 -0.77 -32.74
C ARG A 176 -15.12 -0.16 -32.62
N THR A 177 -15.75 -0.23 -31.46
CA THR A 177 -16.99 0.50 -31.17
C THR A 177 -16.75 2.01 -31.18
N PRO A 178 -17.80 2.85 -31.39
CA PRO A 178 -17.65 4.31 -31.46
C PRO A 178 -16.94 4.93 -30.24
N SER A 179 -17.02 4.28 -29.08
CA SER A 179 -16.40 4.70 -27.82
C SER A 179 -14.86 4.70 -27.84
N LYS A 180 -14.22 3.94 -28.75
CA LYS A 180 -12.76 3.72 -28.82
C LYS A 180 -12.13 3.26 -27.49
N ARG A 181 -12.93 2.66 -26.60
CA ARG A 181 -12.55 2.17 -25.26
C ARG A 181 -13.32 0.89 -24.96
N VAL A 182 -12.76 0.00 -24.14
CA VAL A 182 -13.45 -1.23 -23.75
C VAL A 182 -14.02 -1.05 -22.36
N SER A 183 -15.32 -0.78 -22.28
CA SER A 183 -16.01 -0.69 -21.00
C SER A 183 -16.01 -2.04 -20.28
N PHE A 184 -16.03 -2.00 -18.95
CA PHE A 184 -16.08 -3.20 -18.12
C PHE A 184 -17.33 -4.05 -18.38
N ASN A 185 -18.47 -3.41 -18.66
CA ASN A 185 -19.72 -4.11 -18.98
C ASN A 185 -19.63 -4.84 -20.33
N ALA A 186 -19.14 -4.18 -21.38
CA ALA A 186 -18.97 -4.81 -22.70
C ALA A 186 -17.97 -5.97 -22.64
N TRP A 187 -16.93 -5.87 -21.80
CA TRP A 187 -16.02 -6.98 -21.53
C TRP A 187 -16.70 -8.13 -20.80
N MET A 188 -17.46 -7.84 -19.74
CA MET A 188 -18.21 -8.84 -18.99
C MET A 188 -19.19 -9.59 -19.89
N GLU A 189 -20.07 -8.89 -20.60
CA GLU A 189 -21.03 -9.48 -21.56
C GLU A 189 -20.36 -10.37 -22.61
N LYS A 190 -19.15 -10.01 -23.03
CA LYS A 190 -18.39 -10.80 -24.01
C LYS A 190 -18.04 -12.19 -23.48
N PHE A 191 -17.73 -12.30 -22.19
CA PHE A 191 -17.19 -13.52 -21.57
C PHE A 191 -18.20 -14.28 -20.69
N THR A 192 -19.21 -13.63 -20.09
CA THR A 192 -20.21 -14.29 -19.22
C THR A 192 -21.33 -15.00 -19.98
N CYS A 193 -21.77 -14.48 -21.13
CA CYS A 193 -23.02 -14.95 -21.76
C CYS A 193 -22.94 -16.31 -22.47
N ARG A 194 -21.78 -16.96 -22.53
CA ARG A 194 -21.60 -18.27 -23.19
C ARG A 194 -20.43 -18.94 -22.50
N GLN A 195 -20.58 -20.15 -21.96
CA GLN A 195 -19.51 -20.98 -21.38
C GLN A 195 -18.28 -21.01 -22.32
N LYS A 196 -17.39 -20.03 -22.19
CA LYS A 196 -16.39 -19.71 -23.20
C LYS A 196 -15.03 -20.01 -22.65
N THR A 197 -14.19 -20.55 -23.54
CA THR A 197 -12.75 -20.63 -23.30
C THR A 197 -12.22 -19.28 -22.80
N HIS A 198 -11.44 -19.33 -21.71
CA HIS A 198 -10.73 -18.20 -21.10
C HIS A 198 -11.58 -17.20 -20.29
N GLU A 199 -12.75 -17.62 -19.79
CA GLU A 199 -13.58 -16.78 -18.92
C GLU A 199 -12.86 -16.36 -17.63
N HIS A 200 -12.12 -17.26 -16.99
CA HIS A 200 -11.39 -16.97 -15.74
C HIS A 200 -10.28 -15.94 -15.95
N GLU A 201 -9.50 -16.06 -17.04
CA GLU A 201 -8.48 -15.09 -17.42
C GLU A 201 -9.10 -13.72 -17.71
N ALA A 202 -10.23 -13.68 -18.42
CA ALA A 202 -10.95 -12.44 -18.69
C ALA A 202 -11.54 -11.81 -17.42
N PHE A 203 -12.04 -12.62 -16.50
CA PHE A 203 -12.51 -12.20 -15.17
C PHE A 203 -11.38 -11.54 -14.38
N LEU A 204 -10.21 -12.20 -14.30
CA LEU A 204 -9.05 -11.66 -13.60
C LEU A 204 -8.52 -10.39 -14.25
N ALA A 205 -8.52 -10.30 -15.59
CA ALA A 205 -8.14 -9.08 -16.30
C ALA A 205 -9.04 -7.89 -15.95
N LEU A 206 -10.36 -8.10 -15.85
CA LEU A 206 -11.29 -7.06 -15.39
C LEU A 206 -10.99 -6.68 -13.95
N TRP A 207 -10.86 -7.67 -13.06
CA TRP A 207 -10.58 -7.43 -11.64
C TRP A 207 -9.34 -6.56 -11.44
N LEU A 208 -8.23 -6.93 -12.09
CA LEU A 208 -6.97 -6.17 -12.06
C LEU A 208 -7.16 -4.74 -12.62
N SER A 209 -7.81 -4.60 -13.77
CA SER A 209 -7.97 -3.31 -14.46
C SER A 209 -8.90 -2.35 -13.71
N LYS A 210 -9.92 -2.87 -13.02
CA LYS A 210 -10.95 -2.05 -12.38
C LYS A 210 -10.61 -1.73 -10.93
N TYR A 211 -10.19 -2.74 -10.15
CA TYR A 211 -10.10 -2.64 -8.70
C TYR A 211 -8.69 -2.39 -8.17
N LEU A 212 -7.64 -2.70 -8.94
CA LEU A 212 -6.24 -2.53 -8.51
C LEU A 212 -5.51 -1.44 -9.30
N PHE A 213 -5.54 -1.54 -10.64
CA PHE A 213 -4.76 -0.69 -11.55
C PHE A 213 -5.67 0.18 -12.41
N SER A 214 -6.61 0.88 -11.77
CA SER A 214 -7.57 1.74 -12.47
C SER A 214 -6.88 2.78 -13.37
N SER A 215 -7.53 3.14 -14.49
CA SER A 215 -6.97 4.09 -15.46
C SER A 215 -7.90 5.28 -15.73
N VAL A 216 -7.34 6.37 -16.24
CA VAL A 216 -8.04 7.60 -16.66
C VAL A 216 -9.27 7.32 -17.53
N LYS A 217 -9.21 6.27 -18.35
CA LYS A 217 -10.25 5.95 -19.33
C LYS A 217 -11.35 5.03 -18.77
N ASN A 218 -11.22 4.56 -17.52
CA ASN A 218 -12.13 3.61 -16.88
C ASN A 218 -12.45 2.41 -17.80
N THR A 219 -11.39 1.78 -18.30
CA THR A 219 -11.40 0.76 -19.37
C THR A 219 -10.60 -0.46 -18.94
N ILE A 220 -10.86 -1.61 -19.58
CA ILE A 220 -9.98 -2.77 -19.51
C ILE A 220 -8.57 -2.39 -19.96
N LEU A 221 -7.56 -2.87 -19.22
CA LEU A 221 -6.14 -2.64 -19.49
C LEU A 221 -5.49 -3.89 -20.09
N PRO A 222 -5.12 -3.86 -21.38
CA PRO A 222 -4.39 -4.97 -22.00
C PRO A 222 -3.09 -5.33 -21.30
N GLU A 223 -2.46 -4.36 -20.63
CA GLU A 223 -1.24 -4.55 -19.84
C GLU A 223 -1.44 -5.56 -18.69
N THR A 224 -2.68 -5.76 -18.23
CA THR A 224 -3.02 -6.72 -17.17
C THR A 224 -3.25 -8.14 -17.67
N PHE A 225 -3.32 -8.39 -18.98
CA PHE A 225 -3.71 -9.69 -19.53
C PHE A 225 -2.69 -10.79 -19.23
N GLN A 226 -1.40 -10.48 -19.31
CA GLN A 226 -0.34 -11.45 -18.98
C GLN A 226 -0.44 -11.85 -17.50
N LEU A 227 -0.58 -10.85 -16.62
CA LEU A 227 -0.76 -11.06 -15.18
C LEU A 227 -2.02 -11.91 -14.89
N ALA A 228 -3.14 -11.61 -15.55
CA ALA A 228 -4.39 -12.36 -15.42
C ALA A 228 -4.24 -13.84 -15.82
N ILE A 229 -3.54 -14.11 -16.93
CA ILE A 229 -3.26 -15.48 -17.40
C ILE A 229 -2.41 -16.22 -16.36
N LEU A 230 -1.32 -15.62 -15.90
CA LEU A 230 -0.41 -16.26 -14.95
C LEU A 230 -1.10 -16.59 -13.62
N LEU A 231 -1.95 -15.68 -13.12
CA LEU A 231 -2.79 -15.93 -11.96
C LEU A 231 -3.80 -17.08 -12.20
N ALA A 232 -4.43 -17.13 -13.38
CA ALA A 232 -5.36 -18.21 -13.74
C ALA A 232 -4.67 -19.58 -13.80
N ARG A 233 -3.42 -19.62 -14.28
CA ARG A 233 -2.56 -20.81 -14.28
C ARG A 233 -2.05 -21.19 -12.90
N GLY A 234 -2.34 -20.40 -11.87
CA GLY A 234 -1.94 -20.69 -10.51
C GLY A 234 -0.54 -20.24 -10.14
N ARG A 235 0.09 -19.34 -10.92
CA ARG A 235 1.33 -18.67 -10.50
C ARG A 235 0.99 -17.60 -9.47
N ARG A 236 1.65 -17.66 -8.31
CA ARG A 236 1.52 -16.64 -7.26
C ARG A 236 2.32 -15.40 -7.65
N ILE A 237 1.72 -14.22 -7.49
CA ILE A 237 2.34 -12.92 -7.81
C ILE A 237 2.31 -12.03 -6.57
N ALA A 238 3.41 -11.34 -6.29
CA ALA A 238 3.48 -10.37 -5.19
C ALA A 238 2.79 -9.07 -5.61
N MET A 239 1.46 -8.99 -5.45
CA MET A 239 0.70 -7.79 -5.81
C MET A 239 0.78 -6.68 -4.75
N ALA A 240 1.09 -7.01 -3.49
CA ALA A 240 1.16 -6.01 -2.42
C ALA A 240 2.16 -4.87 -2.72
N PRO A 241 3.40 -5.13 -3.18
CA PRO A 241 4.32 -4.08 -3.62
C PRO A 241 3.75 -3.18 -4.71
N ALA A 242 3.09 -3.76 -5.72
CA ALA A 242 2.55 -3.01 -6.84
C ALA A 242 1.39 -2.11 -6.42
N VAL A 243 0.47 -2.62 -5.59
CA VAL A 243 -0.64 -1.82 -5.07
C VAL A 243 -0.12 -0.70 -4.17
N LEU A 244 0.80 -1.00 -3.24
CA LEU A 244 1.38 0.01 -2.34
C LEU A 244 2.11 1.11 -3.11
N ALA A 245 2.85 0.76 -4.17
CA ALA A 245 3.50 1.74 -5.04
C ALA A 245 2.49 2.71 -5.68
N THR A 246 1.30 2.23 -6.08
CA THR A 246 0.24 3.11 -6.61
C THR A 246 -0.38 4.00 -5.54
N LEU A 247 -0.50 3.52 -4.29
CA LEU A 247 -0.98 4.34 -3.17
C LEU A 247 0.00 5.48 -2.87
N TYR A 248 1.30 5.18 -2.78
CA TYR A 248 2.34 6.19 -2.55
C TYR A 248 2.38 7.26 -3.65
N ARG A 249 2.28 6.84 -4.92
CA ARG A 249 2.19 7.77 -6.06
C ARG A 249 1.02 8.73 -5.93
N ASP A 250 -0.16 8.20 -5.64
CA ASP A 250 -1.35 9.04 -5.59
C ASP A 250 -1.36 9.95 -4.35
N LEU A 251 -0.70 9.54 -3.25
CA LEU A 251 -0.42 10.43 -2.13
C LEU A 251 0.55 11.55 -2.51
N HIS A 252 1.57 11.30 -3.36
CA HIS A 252 2.41 12.38 -3.93
C HIS A 252 1.55 13.36 -4.72
N ILE A 253 0.72 12.86 -5.64
CA ILE A 253 -0.16 13.69 -6.48
C ILE A 253 -1.11 14.54 -5.61
N LEU A 254 -1.67 13.97 -4.54
CA LEU A 254 -2.53 14.71 -3.62
C LEU A 254 -1.76 15.78 -2.86
N GLN A 255 -0.55 15.47 -2.39
CA GLN A 255 0.29 16.41 -1.65
C GLN A 255 0.74 17.57 -2.53
N ASP A 256 1.19 17.31 -3.76
CA ASP A 256 1.55 18.34 -4.73
C ASP A 256 0.35 19.26 -4.99
N ALA A 257 -0.84 18.70 -5.18
CA ALA A 257 -2.05 19.48 -5.39
C ALA A 257 -2.47 20.31 -4.17
N ILE A 258 -2.22 19.82 -2.95
CA ILE A 258 -2.47 20.58 -1.71
C ILE A 258 -1.51 21.78 -1.60
N LEU A 259 -0.25 21.59 -1.98
CA LEU A 259 0.75 22.66 -2.00
C LEU A 259 0.46 23.70 -3.09
N ASP A 260 0.07 23.28 -4.29
CA ASP A 260 -0.25 24.18 -5.41
C ASP A 260 -1.49 25.06 -5.16
N VAL A 261 -2.43 24.61 -4.32
CA VAL A 261 -3.62 25.40 -3.92
C VAL A 261 -3.25 26.57 -2.99
N GLN A 262 -2.06 26.57 -2.40
CA GLN A 262 -1.56 27.63 -1.51
C GLN A 262 -0.61 28.56 -2.28
N PRO A 263 -0.75 29.89 -2.23
CA PRO A 263 -1.80 30.80 -2.73
C PRO A 263 -1.61 31.28 -4.19
N GLY A 264 -2.70 31.68 -4.86
CA GLY A 264 -2.69 32.66 -5.99
C GLY A 264 -2.72 32.14 -7.44
N ILE A 265 -2.61 30.83 -7.68
CA ILE A 265 -2.55 30.28 -9.05
C ILE A 265 -3.96 29.90 -9.54
N SER A 266 -4.62 30.83 -10.23
CA SER A 266 -5.90 30.56 -10.91
C SER A 266 -5.65 29.76 -12.20
N GLY A 267 -6.08 28.50 -12.22
CA GLY A 267 -5.94 27.61 -13.39
C GLY A 267 -5.75 26.12 -13.09
N MET A 268 -5.82 25.68 -11.82
CA MET A 268 -5.52 24.29 -11.46
C MET A 268 -6.51 23.27 -12.03
N VAL A 269 -5.97 22.31 -12.79
CA VAL A 269 -6.64 21.05 -13.09
C VAL A 269 -6.49 20.15 -11.86
N LEU A 270 -7.59 19.89 -11.17
CA LEU A 270 -7.58 19.01 -10.00
C LEU A 270 -7.15 17.59 -10.40
N PRO A 271 -6.31 16.93 -9.59
CA PRO A 271 -5.87 15.58 -9.91
C PRO A 271 -7.02 14.58 -9.85
N GLU A 272 -6.85 13.50 -10.61
CA GLU A 272 -7.63 12.28 -10.43
C GLU A 272 -6.74 11.23 -9.74
N VAL A 273 -7.25 10.61 -8.68
CA VAL A 273 -6.59 9.55 -7.90
C VAL A 273 -7.12 8.20 -8.36
N PHE A 274 -6.25 7.29 -8.76
CA PHE A 274 -6.62 6.03 -9.45
C PHE A 274 -6.46 4.79 -8.60
N SER A 275 -5.61 4.86 -7.59
CA SER A 275 -5.35 3.79 -6.65
C SER A 275 -6.52 3.59 -5.68
N PRO A 276 -6.65 2.38 -5.11
CA PRO A 276 -7.70 2.04 -4.15
C PRO A 276 -7.50 2.75 -2.78
N MET A 277 -7.78 4.06 -2.73
CA MET A 277 -7.58 4.90 -1.53
C MET A 277 -8.39 4.51 -0.30
N TYR A 278 -9.37 3.61 -0.44
CA TYR A 278 -10.06 3.06 0.72
C TYR A 278 -9.10 2.28 1.64
N TYR A 279 -7.98 1.74 1.13
CA TYR A 279 -6.97 1.14 1.99
C TYR A 279 -6.29 2.15 2.91
N VAL A 280 -6.02 3.37 2.43
CA VAL A 280 -5.48 4.45 3.28
C VAL A 280 -6.52 4.84 4.33
N GLN A 281 -7.79 4.97 3.94
CA GLN A 281 -8.85 5.29 4.89
C GLN A 281 -8.99 4.25 5.99
N VAL A 282 -9.01 2.97 5.64
CA VAL A 282 -9.14 1.89 6.60
C VAL A 282 -7.88 1.74 7.45
N TRP A 283 -6.69 1.95 6.87
CA TRP A 283 -5.44 2.04 7.62
C TRP A 283 -5.49 3.13 8.70
N ILE A 284 -6.02 4.31 8.37
CA ILE A 284 -6.25 5.39 9.34
C ILE A 284 -7.17 4.89 10.45
N TRP A 285 -8.29 4.27 10.11
CA TRP A 285 -9.24 3.77 11.09
C TRP A 285 -8.65 2.67 11.98
N GLU A 286 -7.91 1.71 11.43
CA GLU A 286 -7.23 0.67 12.21
C GLU A 286 -6.29 1.27 13.26
N ARG A 287 -5.62 2.39 12.94
CA ARG A 287 -4.59 2.99 13.78
C ARG A 287 -5.04 4.16 14.66
N PHE A 288 -6.15 4.79 14.34
CA PHE A 288 -6.70 5.93 15.09
C PHE A 288 -8.15 5.63 15.50
N PRO A 289 -8.38 4.98 16.65
CA PRO A 289 -9.72 4.64 17.12
C PRO A 289 -10.65 5.84 17.26
N CYS A 290 -10.12 7.00 17.65
CA CYS A 290 -10.89 8.21 17.87
C CYS A 290 -11.47 8.85 16.60
N VAL A 291 -10.99 8.47 15.40
CA VAL A 291 -11.47 9.00 14.11
C VAL A 291 -12.33 7.98 13.33
N ARG A 292 -12.62 6.82 13.92
CA ARG A 292 -13.46 5.77 13.32
C ARG A 292 -14.92 6.21 13.19
N PRO A 293 -15.69 5.61 12.26
CA PRO A 293 -17.15 5.65 12.34
C PRO A 293 -17.65 5.05 13.67
N ARG A 294 -18.70 5.63 14.26
CA ARG A 294 -19.25 5.19 15.56
C ARG A 294 -20.00 3.86 15.48
N ASP A 295 -20.59 3.54 14.33
CA ASP A 295 -21.46 2.37 14.14
C ASP A 295 -20.69 1.09 13.84
N LEU A 296 -19.65 0.77 14.61
CA LEU A 296 -18.93 -0.50 14.48
C LEU A 296 -19.82 -1.65 15.00
N HIS A 297 -20.91 -1.95 14.30
CA HIS A 297 -21.71 -3.13 14.58
C HIS A 297 -20.82 -4.34 14.38
N ASN A 298 -20.77 -5.19 15.41
CA ASN A 298 -20.12 -6.50 15.39
C ASN A 298 -20.68 -7.29 14.18
N THR A 299 -20.04 -7.16 13.02
CA THR A 299 -20.29 -8.03 11.88
C THR A 299 -19.77 -9.39 12.30
N GLN A 300 -20.65 -10.18 12.92
CA GLN A 300 -20.37 -11.53 13.36
C GLN A 300 -19.85 -12.35 12.17
N GLY A 301 -18.53 -12.55 12.16
CA GLY A 301 -17.88 -13.81 11.79
C GLY A 301 -18.24 -14.39 10.42
N LYS A 302 -17.95 -13.66 9.33
CA LYS A 302 -17.62 -14.20 8.00
C LYS A 302 -17.19 -13.05 7.07
N GLY A 303 -15.89 -12.92 6.79
CA GLY A 303 -15.38 -11.87 5.90
C GLY A 303 -13.86 -11.71 5.94
N THR A 304 -13.34 -10.76 5.19
CA THR A 304 -11.94 -10.31 5.25
C THR A 304 -11.77 -9.26 6.35
N ARG A 305 -10.53 -8.87 6.71
CA ARG A 305 -10.29 -7.76 7.66
C ARG A 305 -10.95 -6.46 7.17
N LEU A 306 -10.88 -6.19 5.86
CA LEU A 306 -11.49 -5.02 5.24
C LEU A 306 -13.02 -5.00 5.37
N ALA A 307 -13.68 -6.16 5.38
CA ALA A 307 -15.14 -6.26 5.46
C ALA A 307 -15.74 -5.66 6.73
N GLN A 308 -14.96 -5.56 7.82
CA GLN A 308 -15.39 -4.92 9.07
C GLN A 308 -15.73 -3.43 8.89
N TRP A 309 -15.21 -2.82 7.83
CA TRP A 309 -15.36 -1.39 7.54
C TRP A 309 -16.40 -1.10 6.45
N ALA A 310 -17.07 -2.14 5.94
CA ALA A 310 -18.09 -2.00 4.90
C ALA A 310 -19.42 -1.49 5.49
N GLY A 311 -20.07 -0.57 4.77
CA GLY A 311 -21.41 -0.08 5.13
C GLY A 311 -21.50 0.86 6.34
N LEU A 312 -20.39 1.25 6.95
CA LEU A 312 -20.37 2.17 8.11
C LEU A 312 -20.77 3.60 7.73
N HIS A 313 -21.71 4.21 8.47
CA HIS A 313 -22.23 5.52 8.10
C HIS A 313 -21.17 6.64 8.20
N ASN A 314 -21.32 7.64 7.35
CA ASN A 314 -20.47 8.83 7.31
C ASN A 314 -21.01 9.89 8.26
N GLU A 315 -20.24 10.27 9.28
CA GLU A 315 -20.42 11.54 9.98
C GLU A 315 -19.55 12.62 9.30
N VAL A 316 -20.02 13.86 9.33
CA VAL A 316 -19.23 15.02 8.90
C VAL A 316 -17.99 15.09 9.77
N THR A 317 -16.83 15.19 9.12
CA THR A 317 -15.54 15.21 9.81
C THR A 317 -15.22 16.63 10.25
N ASP A 318 -15.24 16.86 11.56
CA ASP A 318 -14.66 18.07 12.15
C ASP A 318 -13.12 17.92 12.20
N TYR A 319 -12.40 18.92 11.70
CA TYR A 319 -10.95 18.96 11.73
C TYR A 319 -10.38 19.10 13.14
N GLY A 320 -11.10 19.80 14.04
CA GLY A 320 -10.74 19.84 15.45
C GLY A 320 -10.76 18.43 16.04
N ALA A 321 -11.81 17.67 15.75
CA ALA A 321 -11.90 16.26 16.11
C ALA A 321 -10.81 15.38 15.47
N LEU A 322 -10.39 15.65 14.22
CA LEU A 322 -9.26 14.92 13.62
C LEU A 322 -7.93 15.23 14.30
N GLU A 323 -7.64 16.50 14.57
CA GLU A 323 -6.40 16.90 15.24
C GLU A 323 -6.34 16.28 16.65
N LEU A 324 -7.45 16.32 17.39
CA LEU A 324 -7.54 15.69 18.72
C LEU A 324 -7.46 14.16 18.63
N GLY A 325 -8.15 13.56 17.66
CA GLY A 325 -8.24 12.11 17.49
C GLY A 325 -6.99 11.45 16.91
N THR A 326 -6.02 12.23 16.44
CA THR A 326 -4.76 11.73 15.83
C THR A 326 -3.51 12.01 16.67
N ARG A 327 -3.71 12.34 17.94
CA ARG A 327 -2.63 12.46 18.91
C ARG A 327 -1.96 11.11 19.21
N LYS A 328 -0.72 11.17 19.72
CA LYS A 328 0.15 10.01 19.97
C LYS A 328 -0.50 8.99 20.89
N GLU A 329 -1.18 9.44 21.94
CA GLU A 329 -1.86 8.62 22.95
C GLU A 329 -3.02 7.78 22.39
N HIS A 330 -3.56 8.15 21.23
CA HIS A 330 -4.64 7.43 20.57
C HIS A 330 -4.14 6.53 19.44
N PHE A 331 -2.85 6.58 19.10
CA PHE A 331 -2.31 5.82 17.99
C PHE A 331 -2.05 4.36 18.38
N VAL A 332 -2.59 3.44 17.60
CA VAL A 332 -2.35 2.00 17.73
C VAL A 332 -1.17 1.61 16.83
N TRP A 333 -0.02 1.33 17.45
CA TRP A 333 1.21 0.98 16.72
C TRP A 333 1.09 -0.33 15.95
N ARG A 334 0.40 -1.32 16.51
CA ARG A 334 0.39 -2.70 15.98
C ARG A 334 -1.03 -3.30 15.97
N PRO A 335 -1.93 -2.80 15.10
CA PRO A 335 -3.33 -3.24 15.06
C PRO A 335 -3.49 -4.72 14.67
N TYR A 336 -2.46 -5.33 14.08
CA TYR A 336 -2.43 -6.72 13.66
C TYR A 336 -1.64 -7.63 14.60
N ALA A 337 -1.16 -7.15 15.75
CA ALA A 337 -0.47 -8.03 16.70
C ALA A 337 -1.42 -8.95 17.49
N ARG A 338 -2.73 -8.71 17.40
CA ARG A 338 -3.77 -9.49 18.10
C ARG A 338 -4.66 -10.24 17.12
N ASP A 339 -5.05 -11.44 17.52
CA ASP A 339 -5.99 -12.24 16.76
C ASP A 339 -7.32 -11.53 16.63
N THR A 340 -7.93 -11.70 15.46
CA THR A 340 -9.32 -11.37 15.20
C THR A 340 -9.95 -12.51 14.42
N ASN A 341 -11.27 -12.47 14.28
CA ASN A 341 -12.00 -13.43 13.45
C ASN A 341 -11.54 -13.44 11.97
N HIS A 342 -10.75 -12.44 11.56
CA HIS A 342 -10.36 -12.18 10.17
C HIS A 342 -8.84 -12.14 9.96
N PHE A 343 -8.04 -12.26 11.03
CA PHE A 343 -6.58 -12.26 10.97
C PHE A 343 -6.02 -13.05 12.15
N LEU A 344 -5.18 -14.06 11.86
CA LEU A 344 -4.55 -14.92 12.86
C LEU A 344 -3.14 -14.41 13.14
N ALA A 345 -3.05 -13.42 14.02
CA ALA A 345 -1.81 -12.80 14.46
C ALA A 345 -0.85 -13.81 15.11
N HIS A 346 -1.37 -14.80 15.85
CA HIS A 346 -0.56 -15.81 16.52
C HIS A 346 0.30 -16.66 15.57
N LYS A 347 0.01 -16.68 14.26
CA LYS A 347 0.86 -17.35 13.27
C LYS A 347 2.22 -16.66 13.11
N VAL A 348 2.23 -15.35 13.29
CA VAL A 348 3.42 -14.50 13.17
C VAL A 348 3.92 -14.15 14.57
N TYR A 349 3.08 -13.53 15.38
CA TYR A 349 3.43 -12.91 16.67
C TYR A 349 3.20 -13.83 17.86
N ASN A 350 4.20 -13.90 18.74
CA ASN A 350 4.14 -14.66 19.99
C ASN A 350 3.98 -13.73 21.21
N VAL A 351 3.61 -14.31 22.36
CA VAL A 351 3.59 -13.58 23.65
C VAL A 351 4.97 -13.03 23.97
N ASN A 352 6.02 -13.84 23.75
CA ASN A 352 7.40 -13.43 23.93
C ASN A 352 8.04 -13.12 22.58
N GLY A 353 8.84 -12.06 22.52
CA GLY A 353 9.65 -11.77 21.35
C GLY A 353 10.72 -12.84 21.15
N SER A 354 10.97 -13.23 19.90
CA SER A 354 11.93 -14.29 19.59
C SER A 354 12.59 -14.11 18.24
N VAL A 355 13.85 -14.53 18.14
CA VAL A 355 14.53 -14.67 16.84
C VAL A 355 14.06 -15.97 16.20
N ARG A 356 13.52 -15.89 14.98
CA ARG A 356 13.00 -17.04 14.23
C ARG A 356 13.72 -17.16 12.90
N ARG A 357 14.00 -18.41 12.52
CA ARG A 357 14.45 -18.76 11.17
C ARG A 357 13.29 -18.62 10.19
N ILE A 358 13.57 -18.02 9.04
CA ILE A 358 12.69 -17.93 7.88
C ILE A 358 12.63 -19.32 7.25
N ASN A 359 11.64 -20.10 7.67
CA ASN A 359 11.43 -21.47 7.24
C ASN A 359 9.98 -21.76 6.82
N ASN A 360 9.12 -20.75 6.84
CA ASN A 360 7.71 -20.83 6.44
C ASN A 360 7.26 -19.53 5.77
N GLU A 361 6.14 -19.60 5.05
CA GLU A 361 5.61 -18.47 4.27
C GLU A 361 5.26 -17.26 5.14
N GLU A 362 4.74 -17.47 6.34
CA GLU A 362 4.31 -16.40 7.24
C GLU A 362 5.49 -15.55 7.73
N VAL A 363 6.57 -16.21 8.18
CA VAL A 363 7.80 -15.55 8.63
C VAL A 363 8.50 -14.88 7.44
N GLU A 364 8.54 -15.52 6.27
CA GLU A 364 9.11 -14.89 5.07
C GLU A 364 8.33 -13.65 4.65
N SER A 365 6.99 -13.71 4.68
CA SER A 365 6.13 -12.58 4.33
C SER A 365 6.33 -11.40 5.28
N PHE A 366 6.42 -11.66 6.59
CA PHE A 366 6.76 -10.63 7.56
C PHE A 366 8.16 -10.05 7.30
N ALA A 367 9.14 -10.90 6.99
CA ALA A 367 10.49 -10.44 6.64
C ALA A 367 10.52 -9.51 5.41
N ARG A 368 9.67 -9.77 4.39
CA ARG A 368 9.51 -8.84 3.25
C ARG A 368 9.01 -7.47 3.69
N CYS A 369 8.13 -7.41 4.68
CA CYS A 369 7.58 -6.16 5.20
C CYS A 369 8.63 -5.30 5.94
N LEU A 370 9.68 -5.92 6.48
CA LEU A 370 10.74 -5.21 7.22
C LEU A 370 11.88 -4.72 6.31
N ARG A 371 11.93 -5.15 5.05
CA ARG A 371 13.06 -4.93 4.17
C ARG A 371 12.95 -3.61 3.42
N VAL A 372 13.98 -2.77 3.55
CA VAL A 372 14.17 -1.60 2.68
C VAL A 372 14.37 -2.04 1.23
N CYS A 373 13.53 -1.55 0.33
CA CYS A 373 13.56 -1.94 -1.08
C CYS A 373 12.89 -0.90 -1.99
N LYS A 374 12.94 -1.12 -3.30
CA LYS A 374 12.12 -0.43 -4.29
C LYS A 374 10.91 -1.32 -4.59
N LEU A 375 9.70 -0.82 -4.36
CA LEU A 375 8.44 -1.48 -4.74
C LEU A 375 8.31 -1.43 -6.26
N VAL A 376 8.08 -2.58 -6.88
CA VAL A 376 7.90 -2.71 -8.33
C VAL A 376 6.42 -2.79 -8.67
N GLY A 377 5.88 -1.75 -9.30
CA GLY A 377 4.53 -1.70 -9.86
C GLY A 377 4.51 -2.01 -11.36
N LEU A 378 3.34 -1.91 -11.99
CA LEU A 378 3.21 -2.12 -13.44
C LEU A 378 3.94 -1.05 -14.27
N ASP A 379 3.86 0.21 -13.84
CA ASP A 379 4.42 1.37 -14.54
C ASP A 379 5.11 2.35 -13.59
N ILE A 380 5.32 1.96 -12.34
CA ILE A 380 5.89 2.82 -11.30
C ILE A 380 6.74 2.04 -10.33
N ASN A 381 7.84 2.68 -9.89
CA ASN A 381 8.65 2.21 -8.79
C ASN A 381 8.63 3.25 -7.66
N GLN A 382 8.56 2.79 -6.41
CA GLN A 382 8.54 3.65 -5.23
C GLN A 382 9.48 3.12 -4.16
N HIS A 383 10.10 4.00 -3.38
CA HIS A 383 10.93 3.57 -2.25
C HIS A 383 10.06 3.09 -1.09
N TYR A 384 10.44 1.95 -0.51
CA TYR A 384 9.85 1.40 0.69
C TYR A 384 10.89 1.42 1.81
N LEU A 385 10.64 2.26 2.81
CA LEU A 385 11.58 2.61 3.88
C LEU A 385 11.00 2.23 5.26
N PRO A 386 10.73 0.94 5.54
CA PRO A 386 10.10 0.50 6.79
C PRO A 386 10.92 0.84 8.04
N HIS A 387 12.24 1.03 7.90
CA HIS A 387 13.13 1.43 9.00
C HIS A 387 12.84 2.84 9.54
N ARG A 388 12.14 3.68 8.78
CA ARG A 388 11.66 5.00 9.24
C ARG A 388 10.43 4.92 10.14
N VAL A 389 9.71 3.80 10.08
CA VAL A 389 8.46 3.55 10.80
C VAL A 389 8.54 2.25 11.62
N SER A 390 9.73 1.96 12.16
CA SER A 390 10.09 0.70 12.80
C SER A 390 9.13 0.30 13.93
N ARG A 391 8.60 1.28 14.64
CA ARG A 391 7.65 1.09 15.74
C ARG A 391 6.34 0.44 15.29
N GLN A 392 5.92 0.65 14.04
CA GLN A 392 4.74 -0.04 13.48
C GLN A 392 4.92 -1.55 13.39
N PHE A 393 6.15 -2.04 13.44
CA PHE A 393 6.50 -3.46 13.44
C PHE A 393 6.91 -3.97 14.81
N GLY A 394 6.95 -3.12 15.85
CA GLY A 394 7.42 -3.47 17.20
C GLY A 394 8.94 -3.40 17.38
N TYR A 395 9.65 -2.75 16.46
CA TYR A 395 11.08 -2.44 16.61
C TYR A 395 11.27 -1.06 17.22
N ALA A 396 12.39 -0.86 17.92
CA ALA A 396 12.78 0.46 18.38
C ALA A 396 13.09 1.38 17.20
N GLN A 397 12.84 2.68 17.37
CA GLN A 397 13.17 3.69 16.38
C GLN A 397 14.38 4.49 16.81
N ASP A 398 15.30 4.62 15.87
CA ASP A 398 16.44 5.51 15.97
C ASP A 398 16.45 6.43 14.74
N ILE A 399 17.38 7.38 14.66
CA ILE A 399 17.51 8.26 13.50
C ILE A 399 17.72 7.40 12.25
N PRO A 400 16.77 7.41 11.29
CA PRO A 400 16.90 6.59 10.09
C PRO A 400 18.07 7.12 9.25
N ALA A 401 18.91 6.22 8.73
CA ALA A 401 19.89 6.64 7.76
C ALA A 401 19.16 7.08 6.49
N ASP A 402 19.54 8.23 5.94
CA ASP A 402 19.13 8.63 4.60
C ASP A 402 19.66 7.58 3.64
N THR A 403 18.74 6.71 3.22
CA THR A 403 19.02 5.77 2.15
C THR A 403 18.91 6.60 0.88
N LEU A 404 19.92 7.46 0.63
CA LEU A 404 20.30 7.76 -0.74
C LEU A 404 20.65 6.40 -1.31
N LEU A 405 19.64 5.71 -1.86
CA LEU A 405 19.84 4.61 -2.76
C LEU A 405 20.59 5.24 -3.93
N VAL A 406 21.93 5.33 -3.79
CA VAL A 406 22.87 5.37 -4.90
C VAL A 406 22.23 4.48 -5.94
N GLU A 407 21.95 5.04 -7.12
CA GLU A 407 21.24 4.37 -8.20
C GLU A 407 21.83 2.97 -8.38
N ASP A 408 21.25 2.02 -7.66
CA ASP A 408 21.75 0.67 -7.60
C ASP A 408 21.37 0.12 -8.97
N ASN A 409 22.38 -0.12 -9.81
CA ASN A 409 22.19 -0.67 -11.16
C ASN A 409 21.59 -2.08 -11.13
N GLU A 410 21.43 -2.66 -9.94
CA GLU A 410 20.75 -3.92 -9.71
C GLU A 410 19.24 -3.83 -9.96
N ASP A 411 18.69 -4.91 -10.53
CA ASP A 411 17.25 -5.06 -10.74
C ASP A 411 16.49 -4.90 -9.39
N PRO A 412 15.59 -3.90 -9.27
CA PRO A 412 14.76 -3.70 -8.09
C PRO A 412 14.05 -4.96 -7.61
N TRP A 413 13.61 -5.81 -8.55
CA TRP A 413 12.93 -7.05 -8.22
C TRP A 413 13.90 -8.13 -7.71
N ALA A 414 15.08 -8.28 -8.32
CA ALA A 414 16.12 -9.17 -7.81
C ALA A 414 16.47 -8.84 -6.35
N LYS A 415 16.62 -7.55 -6.02
CA LYS A 415 16.86 -7.09 -4.64
C LYS A 415 15.67 -7.33 -3.72
N TYR A 416 14.44 -7.09 -4.20
CA TYR A 416 13.24 -7.39 -3.43
C TYR A 416 13.16 -8.88 -3.10
N SER A 417 13.38 -9.74 -4.10
CA SER A 417 13.18 -11.19 -4.09
C SER A 417 14.31 -11.99 -3.43
N THR A 418 15.53 -11.44 -3.31
CA THR A 418 16.69 -12.13 -2.71
C THR A 418 16.34 -12.71 -1.34
N PRO A 419 16.68 -13.98 -1.04
CA PRO A 419 16.62 -14.50 0.32
C PRO A 419 17.47 -13.65 1.27
N LEU A 420 17.02 -13.51 2.52
CA LEU A 420 17.75 -12.74 3.53
C LEU A 420 18.96 -13.53 4.02
N LEU A 421 20.16 -12.97 3.91
CA LEU A 421 21.37 -13.59 4.46
C LEU A 421 21.20 -13.79 5.98
N ASN A 422 21.70 -14.92 6.49
CA ASN A 422 21.51 -15.46 7.84
C ASN A 422 20.12 -16.02 8.17
N GLY A 423 19.13 -15.87 7.29
CA GLY A 423 17.85 -16.57 7.37
C GLY A 423 17.06 -16.35 8.66
N ASN A 424 17.41 -15.40 9.51
CA ASN A 424 16.77 -15.15 10.80
C ASN A 424 16.19 -13.73 10.86
N ILE A 425 15.01 -13.60 11.47
CA ILE A 425 14.40 -12.32 11.81
C ILE A 425 14.00 -12.31 13.27
N TYR A 426 13.93 -11.13 13.87
CA TYR A 426 13.30 -10.96 15.16
C TYR A 426 11.79 -10.75 14.96
N ILE A 427 10.97 -11.49 15.70
CA ILE A 427 9.55 -11.21 15.79
C ILE A 427 9.29 -10.60 17.17
N PRO A 428 8.90 -9.33 17.25
CA PRO A 428 8.60 -8.69 18.53
C PRO A 428 7.38 -9.32 19.20
N SER A 429 7.40 -9.36 20.54
CA SER A 429 6.25 -9.74 21.37
C SER A 429 5.01 -8.99 20.92
N LYS A 430 3.85 -9.63 20.87
CA LYS A 430 2.59 -9.00 20.47
C LYS A 430 2.19 -7.78 21.31
N ASP A 431 2.67 -7.70 22.55
CA ASP A 431 2.33 -6.65 23.51
C ASP A 431 3.42 -5.56 23.59
N PHE A 432 4.55 -5.75 22.91
CA PHE A 432 5.64 -4.79 22.91
C PHE A 432 5.43 -3.69 21.85
N GLU A 433 5.51 -2.45 22.30
CA GLU A 433 5.62 -1.27 21.45
C GLU A 433 7.05 -0.76 21.45
N GLY A 434 7.61 -0.51 20.27
CA GLY A 434 8.98 -0.02 20.17
C GLY A 434 9.14 1.37 20.80
N HIS A 435 10.20 1.57 21.56
CA HIS A 435 10.60 2.88 22.09
C HIS A 435 11.46 3.66 21.09
N VAL A 436 11.70 4.95 21.37
CA VAL A 436 12.64 5.78 20.61
C VAL A 436 13.96 5.94 21.39
N THR A 437 15.07 6.12 20.68
CA THR A 437 16.33 6.53 21.31
C THR A 437 16.26 7.99 21.77
N VAL A 438 17.04 8.38 22.77
CA VAL A 438 17.13 9.78 23.22
C VAL A 438 17.53 10.70 22.07
N ARG A 439 18.53 10.29 21.27
CA ARG A 439 18.97 11.07 20.11
C ARG A 439 17.90 11.22 19.02
N TYR A 440 17.00 10.24 18.87
CA TYR A 440 15.88 10.37 17.94
C TYR A 440 14.89 11.42 18.43
N GLU A 441 14.56 11.42 19.72
CA GLU A 441 13.68 12.42 20.33
C GLU A 441 14.24 13.83 20.14
N GLU A 442 15.50 14.05 20.50
CA GLU A 442 16.20 15.33 20.30
C GLU A 442 16.26 15.74 18.83
N TRP A 443 16.47 14.79 17.91
CA TRP A 443 16.48 15.06 16.47
C TRP A 443 15.10 15.44 15.95
N TRP A 444 14.05 14.81 16.47
CA TRP A 444 12.67 15.06 16.04
C TRP A 444 12.15 16.42 16.51
N GLU A 445 12.62 16.91 17.66
CA GLU A 445 12.26 18.22 18.22
C GLU A 445 12.89 19.41 17.49
N LYS A 446 14.02 19.23 16.77
CA LYS A 446 14.68 20.31 16.03
C LYS A 446 13.76 20.91 14.95
N GLU A 447 13.78 22.21 14.72
CA GLU A 447 13.02 22.83 13.63
C GLU A 447 13.55 22.39 12.25
N PRO A 448 12.70 22.05 11.27
CA PRO A 448 13.16 21.67 9.95
C PRO A 448 13.58 22.93 9.17
N VAL A 449 14.73 22.87 8.50
CA VAL A 449 15.16 23.94 7.59
C VAL A 449 14.22 23.95 6.36
N SER A 450 13.69 25.13 6.01
CA SER A 450 12.73 25.31 4.91
C SER A 450 13.27 24.75 3.58
N PRO A 451 12.50 23.95 2.82
CA PRO A 451 13.01 23.35 1.59
C PRO A 451 13.05 24.37 0.45
N ALA A 452 14.23 24.92 0.16
CA ALA A 452 14.60 25.36 -1.18
C ALA A 452 15.12 24.14 -1.98
N GLY A 453 14.25 23.16 -2.22
CA GLY A 453 14.59 21.91 -2.93
C GLY A 453 13.82 21.74 -4.24
N PRO A 454 14.40 21.11 -5.29
CA PRO A 454 13.76 21.00 -6.60
C PRO A 454 12.52 20.13 -6.53
N ARG A 455 11.42 20.63 -7.12
CA ARG A 455 10.15 19.94 -7.30
C ARG A 455 10.40 18.61 -8.03
N VAL A 456 9.77 17.54 -7.56
CA VAL A 456 9.82 16.23 -8.25
C VAL A 456 9.15 16.41 -9.62
N PRO A 457 9.85 16.15 -10.74
CA PRO A 457 9.24 16.31 -12.05
C PRO A 457 8.12 15.27 -12.23
N PRO A 458 6.99 15.65 -12.85
CA PRO A 458 5.92 14.70 -13.13
C PRO A 458 6.46 13.55 -14.00
N PRO A 459 5.93 12.32 -13.85
CA PRO A 459 6.38 11.19 -14.64
C PRO A 459 6.22 11.50 -16.14
N PRO A 460 7.15 11.04 -16.99
CA PRO A 460 7.15 11.37 -18.41
C PRO A 460 5.83 10.94 -19.04
N LYS A 461 5.17 11.88 -19.74
CA LYS A 461 3.97 11.60 -20.54
C LYS A 461 4.27 10.43 -21.48
N ARG A 462 3.44 9.38 -21.43
CA ARG A 462 3.47 8.20 -22.31
C ARG A 462 3.86 8.58 -23.75
N ARG A 463 5.12 8.34 -24.14
CA ARG A 463 5.46 8.24 -25.56
C ARG A 463 4.89 6.91 -26.04
N ARG A 464 3.91 6.97 -26.94
CA ARG A 464 3.50 5.80 -27.74
C ARG A 464 4.76 5.28 -28.41
N LYS A 465 5.23 4.08 -28.06
CA LYS A 465 6.11 3.31 -28.94
C LYS A 465 5.34 3.15 -30.25
N LYS A 466 5.76 3.87 -31.30
CA LYS A 466 5.39 3.51 -32.67
C LYS A 466 5.95 2.10 -32.86
N ILE A 467 5.06 1.11 -32.93
CA ILE A 467 5.40 -0.19 -33.49
C ILE A 467 5.76 0.14 -34.95
N MET A 468 7.06 0.15 -35.27
CA MET A 468 7.49 0.09 -36.65
C MET A 468 7.18 -1.32 -37.11
N ALA A 469 6.28 -1.43 -38.08
CA ALA A 469 6.10 -2.64 -38.84
C ALA A 469 7.33 -2.79 -39.74
N THR A 470 8.04 -3.90 -39.59
CA THR A 470 8.82 -4.54 -40.65
C THR A 470 8.47 -6.00 -40.61
#